data_AF-A0A6I7WMQ9-F1
#
_entry.id   AF-A0A6I7WMQ9-F1
#
_cell.length_a   1.000
_cell.length_b   1.000
_cell.length_c   1.000
_cell.angle_alpha   90.00
_cell.angle_beta   90.00
_cell.angle_gamma   90.00
#
_symmetry.space_group_name_H-M   'P 1'
#
loop_
_entity.id
_entity.type
_entity.pdbx_description
1 polymer ?
#
loop_
_entity_poly.entity_id
_entity_poly.type
_entity_poly.pdbx_seq_one_letter_code
_entity_poly.pdbx_strand_id
1 'polypeptide(L)'
;QNLAAKLHSQANSYNEESCLKELCHYLSELFTIHHRDCYQDIQVLPALDEIELKMDKVTLIVTPPALNPLPTSKLSDEWQKFYDSADFKNRVMFLTGSHRTMERLIEQIRQYKAIKDILAEFDSERIASSDQQYRDAENSLDKITLSLRSALQETFTTLVYPSRNNT
;
A
#
# COMPACT_ATOMS: atom_id res chain seq x y z
N GLN A 1 -22.02 -12.76 18.80
CA GLN A 1 -21.46 -11.39 18.82
C GLN A 1 -21.94 -10.68 17.55
N ASN A 2 -22.32 -9.41 17.58
CA ASN A 2 -22.67 -8.68 16.34
C ASN A 2 -21.38 -8.45 15.51
N LEU A 3 -21.47 -8.58 14.17
CA LEU A 3 -20.38 -8.42 13.22
C LEU A 3 -19.57 -7.13 13.46
N ALA A 4 -20.23 -6.00 13.70
CA ALA A 4 -19.54 -4.73 13.95
C ALA A 4 -18.62 -4.78 15.17
N ALA A 5 -19.05 -5.44 16.25
CA ALA A 5 -18.25 -5.61 17.46
C ALA A 5 -17.09 -6.60 17.24
N LYS A 6 -17.33 -7.66 16.44
CA LYS A 6 -16.29 -8.62 16.06
C LYS A 6 -15.21 -7.94 15.22
N LEU A 7 -15.61 -7.22 14.18
CA LEU A 7 -14.73 -6.43 13.32
C LEU A 7 -13.85 -5.46 14.11
N HIS A 8 -14.47 -4.64 14.97
CA HIS A 8 -13.73 -3.68 15.78
C HIS A 8 -12.73 -4.36 16.75
N SER A 9 -13.16 -5.44 17.42
CA SER A 9 -12.27 -6.20 18.31
C SER A 9 -11.09 -6.81 17.56
N GLN A 10 -11.34 -7.35 16.38
CA GLN A 10 -10.33 -8.02 15.56
C GLN A 10 -9.35 -7.01 14.96
N ALA A 11 -9.85 -5.89 14.42
CA ALA A 11 -9.03 -4.78 13.95
C ALA A 11 -8.06 -4.26 15.03
N ASN A 12 -8.55 -4.08 16.26
CA ASN A 12 -7.72 -3.60 17.38
C ASN A 12 -6.71 -4.63 17.90
N SER A 13 -6.88 -5.91 17.56
CA SER A 13 -5.92 -6.95 17.94
C SER A 13 -4.65 -6.95 17.08
N TYR A 14 -4.68 -6.35 15.88
CA TYR A 14 -3.53 -6.32 14.99
C TYR A 14 -2.50 -5.27 15.41
N ASN A 15 -1.24 -5.66 15.34
CA ASN A 15 -0.11 -4.76 15.45
C ASN A 15 0.17 -4.05 14.11
N GLU A 16 1.00 -3.02 14.15
CA GLU A 16 1.34 -2.20 12.99
C GLU A 16 2.09 -3.01 11.91
N GLU A 17 3.02 -3.88 12.31
CA GLU A 17 3.78 -4.72 11.38
C GLU A 17 2.86 -5.62 10.53
N SER A 18 1.85 -6.23 11.14
CA SER A 18 0.88 -7.05 10.40
C SER A 18 0.03 -6.22 9.45
N CYS A 19 -0.30 -4.98 9.82
CA CYS A 19 -1.05 -4.06 8.95
C CYS A 19 -0.20 -3.61 7.77
N LEU A 20 1.08 -3.32 8.00
CA LEU A 20 2.04 -2.96 6.95
C LEU A 20 2.25 -4.12 5.97
N LYS A 21 2.36 -5.36 6.45
CA LYS A 21 2.44 -6.55 5.58
C LYS A 21 1.21 -6.69 4.67
N GLU A 22 0.00 -6.50 5.22
CA GLU A 22 -1.23 -6.52 4.41
C GLU A 22 -1.25 -5.36 3.41
N LEU A 23 -0.79 -4.17 3.81
CA LEU A 23 -0.69 -3.02 2.90
C LEU A 23 0.27 -3.30 1.74
N CYS A 24 1.46 -3.85 2.03
CA CYS A 24 2.43 -4.24 1.00
C CYS A 24 1.84 -5.27 0.04
N HIS A 25 1.13 -6.27 0.56
CA HIS A 25 0.43 -7.26 -0.25
C HIS A 25 -0.62 -6.62 -1.15
N TYR A 26 -1.51 -5.79 -0.59
CA TYR A 26 -2.58 -5.11 -1.33
C TYR A 26 -2.02 -4.19 -2.44
N LEU A 27 -1.00 -3.40 -2.12
CA LEU A 27 -0.33 -2.52 -3.08
C LEU A 27 0.36 -3.33 -4.18
N SER A 28 1.00 -4.44 -3.86
CA SER A 28 1.65 -5.31 -4.84
C SER A 28 0.65 -5.89 -5.83
N GLU A 29 -0.53 -6.30 -5.36
CA GLU A 29 -1.63 -6.74 -6.24
C GLU A 29 -2.16 -5.57 -7.09
N LEU A 30 -2.39 -4.40 -6.48
CA LEU A 30 -2.92 -3.21 -7.15
C LEU A 30 -2.01 -2.71 -8.29
N PHE A 31 -0.70 -2.78 -8.10
CA PHE A 31 0.29 -2.36 -9.08
C PHE A 31 0.86 -3.53 -9.91
N THR A 32 0.11 -4.63 -10.02
CA THR A 32 0.47 -5.73 -10.93
C THR A 32 0.71 -5.21 -12.34
N ILE A 33 1.86 -5.56 -12.91
CA ILE A 33 2.31 -5.06 -14.21
C ILE A 33 1.52 -5.73 -15.33
N HIS A 34 0.55 -5.03 -15.90
CA HIS A 34 -0.19 -5.48 -17.09
C HIS A 34 0.47 -5.03 -18.40
N HIS A 35 0.96 -3.78 -18.42
CA HIS A 35 1.65 -3.19 -19.56
C HIS A 35 3.05 -2.75 -19.13
N ARG A 36 4.07 -3.25 -19.83
CA ARG A 36 5.49 -3.07 -19.48
C ARG A 36 6.09 -1.79 -20.05
N ASP A 37 5.28 -0.82 -20.43
CA ASP A 37 5.76 0.38 -21.13
C ASP A 37 6.25 1.44 -20.14
N CYS A 38 5.65 1.55 -18.95
CA CYS A 38 6.00 2.53 -17.93
C CYS A 38 7.09 2.03 -16.97
N TYR A 39 6.93 0.81 -16.46
CA TYR A 39 7.89 0.13 -15.58
C TYR A 39 7.82 -1.38 -15.82
N GLN A 40 8.91 -2.08 -15.50
CA GLN A 40 9.05 -3.54 -15.69
C GLN A 40 9.36 -4.28 -14.38
N ASP A 41 9.58 -3.54 -13.29
CA ASP A 41 9.76 -4.08 -11.95
C ASP A 41 9.07 -3.18 -10.93
N ILE A 42 8.64 -3.74 -9.79
CA ILE A 42 8.00 -3.00 -8.71
C ILE A 42 8.51 -3.48 -7.35
N GLN A 43 8.78 -2.52 -6.47
CA GLN A 43 9.09 -2.77 -5.07
C GLN A 43 8.20 -1.90 -4.18
N VAL A 44 7.45 -2.52 -3.28
CA VAL A 44 6.45 -1.85 -2.46
C VAL A 44 6.93 -1.72 -1.02
N LEU A 45 7.09 -0.49 -0.57
CA LEU A 45 7.60 -0.13 0.77
C LEU A 45 8.85 -0.94 1.16
N PRO A 46 9.86 -1.11 0.27
CA PRO A 46 11.02 -1.94 0.58
C PRO A 46 11.91 -1.24 1.60
N ALA A 47 12.70 -2.02 2.34
CA ALA A 47 13.83 -1.47 3.08
C ALA A 47 14.92 -0.99 2.11
N LEU A 48 15.65 0.07 2.45
CA LEU A 48 16.60 0.70 1.52
C LEU A 48 17.76 -0.22 1.11
N ASP A 49 18.16 -1.13 1.99
CA ASP A 49 19.20 -2.13 1.77
C ASP A 49 18.75 -3.35 0.95
N GLU A 50 17.44 -3.53 0.80
CA GLU A 50 16.84 -4.60 -0.02
C GLU A 50 16.63 -4.17 -1.48
N ILE A 51 16.88 -2.91 -1.82
CA ILE A 51 16.59 -2.38 -3.15
C ILE A 51 17.64 -2.78 -4.17
N GLU A 52 17.23 -3.60 -5.13
CA GLU A 52 18.04 -3.94 -6.30
C GLU A 52 17.51 -3.28 -7.58
N LEU A 53 18.28 -2.33 -8.14
CA LEU A 53 17.98 -1.74 -9.45
C LEU A 53 18.67 -2.52 -10.57
N LYS A 54 17.92 -2.80 -11.64
CA LYS A 54 18.40 -3.55 -12.81
C LYS A 54 18.67 -2.61 -13.97
N MET A 55 19.80 -2.82 -14.66
CA MET A 55 20.22 -1.96 -15.80
C MET A 55 19.22 -1.97 -16.96
N ASP A 56 18.52 -3.08 -17.16
CA ASP A 56 17.62 -3.36 -18.28
C ASP A 56 16.14 -3.09 -17.96
N LYS A 57 15.80 -2.75 -16.72
CA LYS A 57 14.41 -2.56 -16.27
C LYS A 57 14.23 -1.25 -15.53
N VAL A 58 13.12 -0.56 -15.81
CA VAL A 58 12.65 0.55 -15.01
C VAL A 58 11.86 -0.01 -13.83
N THR A 59 12.26 0.37 -12.61
CA THR A 59 11.66 -0.07 -11.35
C THR A 59 10.80 1.05 -10.77
N LEU A 60 9.54 0.74 -10.46
CA LEU A 60 8.68 1.59 -9.64
C LEU A 60 8.87 1.22 -8.17
N ILE A 61 9.29 2.18 -7.35
CA ILE A 61 9.39 2.00 -5.90
C ILE A 61 8.27 2.79 -5.23
N VAL A 62 7.37 2.10 -4.53
CA VAL A 62 6.38 2.77 -3.68
C VAL A 62 7.03 3.02 -2.32
N THR A 63 7.22 4.27 -1.94
CA THR A 63 7.92 4.67 -0.70
C THR A 63 6.93 5.19 0.33
N PRO A 64 7.20 5.06 1.65
CA PRO A 64 6.44 5.79 2.66
C PRO A 64 6.44 7.30 2.37
N PRO A 65 5.28 7.97 2.40
CA PRO A 65 5.24 9.42 2.31
C PRO A 65 6.06 10.07 3.42
N ALA A 66 6.95 11.00 3.07
CA ALA A 66 7.81 11.66 4.05
C ALA A 66 7.02 12.66 4.90
N LEU A 67 7.28 12.71 6.22
CA LEU A 67 6.73 13.73 7.12
C LEU A 67 7.20 15.14 6.71
N ASN A 68 8.49 15.27 6.40
CA ASN A 68 9.13 16.48 5.92
C ASN A 68 9.78 16.20 4.55
N PRO A 69 9.01 16.21 3.46
CA PRO A 69 9.56 15.91 2.13
C PRO A 69 10.48 17.04 1.66
N LEU A 70 11.56 16.68 0.98
CA LEU A 70 12.44 17.65 0.33
C LEU A 70 11.66 18.47 -0.71
N PRO A 71 11.82 19.81 -0.76
CA PRO A 71 11.07 20.64 -1.69
C PRO A 71 11.26 20.26 -3.16
N THR A 72 12.47 19.79 -3.49
CA THR A 72 12.95 19.47 -4.84
C THR A 72 12.39 18.15 -5.37
N SER A 73 12.48 17.07 -4.61
CA SER A 73 12.10 15.72 -5.07
C SER A 73 10.81 15.20 -4.44
N LYS A 74 10.30 15.82 -3.38
CA LYS A 74 9.19 15.33 -2.55
C LYS A 74 9.46 14.02 -1.80
N LEU A 75 10.69 13.51 -1.84
CA LEU A 75 11.14 12.33 -1.10
C LEU A 75 11.62 12.70 0.31
N SER A 76 11.80 11.71 1.18
CA SER A 76 12.58 11.90 2.42
C SER A 76 14.07 12.05 2.10
N ASP A 77 14.84 12.54 3.08
CA ASP A 77 16.31 12.63 2.97
C ASP A 77 16.97 11.28 2.68
N GLU A 78 16.46 10.19 3.25
CA GLU A 78 17.02 8.85 3.06
C GLU A 78 16.78 8.32 1.65
N TRP A 79 15.55 8.48 1.14
CA TRP A 79 15.19 8.12 -0.23
C TRP A 79 15.92 8.96 -1.28
N GLN A 80 16.13 10.25 -0.98
CA GLN A 80 16.96 11.12 -1.82
C GLN A 80 18.42 10.65 -1.85
N LYS A 81 19.01 10.33 -0.70
CA LYS A 81 20.39 9.81 -0.63
C LYS A 81 20.53 8.51 -1.40
N PHE A 82 19.58 7.59 -1.28
CA PHE A 82 19.54 6.36 -2.06
C PHE A 82 19.57 6.67 -3.57
N TYR A 83 18.67 7.55 -4.04
CA TYR A 83 18.63 7.96 -5.44
C TYR A 83 19.94 8.61 -5.90
N ASP A 84 20.57 9.43 -5.05
CA ASP A 84 21.82 10.11 -5.37
C ASP A 84 23.02 9.15 -5.44
N SER A 85 22.98 8.04 -4.70
CA SER A 85 23.99 6.97 -4.76
C SER A 85 23.71 5.89 -5.80
N ALA A 86 22.49 5.83 -6.36
CA ALA A 86 22.10 4.76 -7.27
C ALA A 86 22.88 4.81 -8.60
N ASP A 87 23.39 3.66 -9.05
CA ASP A 87 24.10 3.54 -10.34
C ASP A 87 23.17 3.76 -11.53
N PHE A 88 21.93 3.29 -11.43
CA PHE A 88 20.93 3.32 -12.51
C PHE A 88 19.82 4.33 -12.23
N LYS A 89 20.16 5.61 -12.04
CA LYS A 89 19.19 6.69 -11.72
C LYS A 89 18.07 6.83 -12.75
N ASN A 90 18.36 6.56 -14.03
CA ASN A 90 17.39 6.58 -15.13
C ASN A 90 16.50 5.32 -15.19
N ARG A 91 16.66 4.38 -14.25
CA ARG A 91 15.93 3.11 -14.16
C ARG A 91 15.06 3.02 -12.91
N VAL A 92 14.84 4.13 -12.20
CA VAL A 92 14.00 4.15 -11.01
C VAL A 92 13.02 5.32 -11.08
N MET A 93 11.81 5.07 -10.59
CA MET A 93 10.80 6.08 -10.29
C MET A 93 10.20 5.77 -8.92
N PHE A 94 9.73 6.79 -8.23
CA PHE A 94 9.18 6.66 -6.88
C PHE A 94 7.73 7.11 -6.85
N LEU A 95 6.86 6.32 -6.25
CA LEU A 95 5.51 6.73 -5.88
C LEU A 95 5.49 7.05 -4.37
N THR A 96 5.13 8.29 -4.06
CA THR A 96 5.03 8.82 -2.70
C THR A 96 3.78 9.70 -2.60
N GLY A 97 3.65 10.50 -1.55
CA GLY A 97 2.62 11.53 -1.49
C GLY A 97 2.48 12.17 -0.12
N SER A 98 1.31 12.03 0.50
CA SER A 98 0.95 12.78 1.71
C SER A 98 1.11 11.95 2.97
N HIS A 99 2.04 12.34 3.85
CA HIS A 99 2.15 11.73 5.18
C HIS A 99 0.89 11.96 6.03
N ARG A 100 0.15 13.05 5.80
CA ARG A 100 -1.06 13.40 6.57
C ARG A 100 -2.18 12.36 6.46
N THR A 101 -2.23 11.60 5.36
CA THR A 101 -3.29 10.61 5.12
C THR A 101 -2.82 9.18 5.42
N MET A 102 -1.55 9.00 5.80
CA MET A 102 -0.97 7.70 6.06
C MET A 102 -1.63 6.99 7.25
N GLU A 103 -1.91 7.71 8.34
CA GLU A 103 -2.61 7.15 9.51
C GLU A 103 -4.01 6.62 9.11
N ARG A 104 -4.76 7.39 8.31
CA ARG A 104 -6.06 6.96 7.79
C ARG A 104 -5.92 5.71 6.93
N LEU A 105 -4.90 5.63 6.08
CA LEU A 105 -4.62 4.46 5.26
C LEU A 105 -4.32 3.22 6.12
N ILE A 106 -3.50 3.36 7.15
CA ILE A 106 -3.21 2.26 8.10
C ILE A 106 -4.47 1.80 8.83
N GLU A 107 -5.36 2.72 9.19
CA GLU A 107 -6.64 2.31 9.79
C GLU A 107 -7.54 1.57 8.78
N GLN A 108 -7.62 2.04 7.53
CA GLN A 108 -8.42 1.34 6.52
C GLN A 108 -7.87 -0.05 6.18
N ILE A 109 -6.55 -0.23 6.11
CA ILE A 109 -5.97 -1.56 5.85
C ILE A 109 -6.17 -2.50 7.04
N ARG A 110 -6.15 -1.99 8.28
CA ARG A 110 -6.47 -2.75 9.50
C ARG A 110 -7.91 -3.27 9.47
N GLN A 111 -8.87 -2.42 9.12
CA GLN A 111 -10.27 -2.84 8.95
C GLN A 111 -10.43 -3.84 7.80
N TYR A 112 -9.73 -3.62 6.68
CA TYR A 112 -9.75 -4.51 5.52
C TYR A 112 -9.22 -5.91 5.86
N LYS A 113 -8.10 -5.97 6.59
CA LYS A 113 -7.55 -7.23 7.10
C LYS A 113 -8.54 -7.94 8.01
N ALA A 114 -9.13 -7.22 8.96
CA ALA A 114 -10.08 -7.77 9.92
C ALA A 114 -11.29 -8.40 9.23
N ILE A 115 -11.91 -7.71 8.27
CA ILE A 115 -13.09 -8.25 7.58
C ILE A 115 -12.76 -9.45 6.69
N LYS A 116 -11.58 -9.46 6.05
CA LYS A 116 -11.11 -10.63 5.28
C LYS A 116 -10.90 -11.85 6.17
N ASP A 117 -10.25 -11.67 7.32
CA ASP A 117 -10.00 -12.76 8.26
C ASP A 117 -11.34 -13.29 8.84
N ILE A 118 -12.34 -12.43 9.09
CA ILE A 118 -13.70 -12.85 9.50
C ILE A 118 -14.38 -13.68 8.41
N LEU A 119 -14.32 -13.25 7.15
CA LEU A 119 -14.91 -14.00 6.03
C LEU A 119 -14.22 -15.36 5.85
N ALA A 120 -12.89 -15.40 5.98
CA ALA A 120 -12.14 -16.66 5.94
C ALA A 120 -12.52 -17.61 7.09
N GLU A 121 -12.81 -17.08 8.28
CA GLU A 121 -13.34 -17.86 9.40
C GLU A 121 -14.72 -18.42 9.07
N PHE A 122 -15.63 -17.61 8.52
CA PHE A 122 -16.96 -18.06 8.09
C PHE A 122 -16.89 -19.18 7.04
N ASP A 123 -15.97 -19.07 6.09
CA ASP A 123 -15.70 -20.11 5.09
C ASP A 123 -15.20 -21.40 5.76
N SER A 124 -14.30 -21.28 6.75
CA SER A 124 -13.77 -22.42 7.51
C SER A 124 -14.83 -23.12 8.35
N GLU A 125 -15.78 -22.36 8.89
CA GLU A 125 -16.94 -22.83 9.65
C GLU A 125 -18.08 -23.33 8.74
N ARG A 126 -17.93 -23.17 7.41
CA ARG A 126 -18.93 -23.54 6.39
C ARG A 126 -20.28 -22.85 6.63
N ILE A 127 -20.24 -21.59 7.08
CA ILE A 127 -21.43 -20.76 7.14
C ILE A 127 -21.96 -20.60 5.71
N ALA A 128 -23.25 -20.82 5.51
CA ALA A 128 -23.85 -20.69 4.19
C ALA A 128 -23.77 -19.22 3.73
N SER A 129 -23.44 -18.97 2.47
CA SER A 129 -23.40 -17.60 1.91
C SER A 129 -24.77 -16.91 1.89
N SER A 130 -25.87 -17.67 2.01
CA SER A 130 -27.21 -17.13 2.21
C SER A 130 -27.46 -16.62 3.64
N ASP A 131 -26.59 -16.94 4.59
CA ASP A 131 -26.68 -16.48 5.97
C ASP A 131 -26.57 -14.96 6.05
N GLN A 132 -27.40 -14.34 6.90
CA GLN A 132 -27.45 -12.89 7.02
C GLN A 132 -26.12 -12.30 7.50
N GLN A 133 -25.41 -12.96 8.43
CA GLN A 133 -24.13 -12.47 8.93
C GLN A 133 -23.05 -12.53 7.86
N TYR A 134 -23.07 -13.56 7.00
CA TYR A 134 -22.15 -13.67 5.88
C TYR A 134 -22.37 -12.52 4.90
N ARG A 135 -23.62 -12.29 4.49
CA ARG A 135 -23.99 -11.19 3.58
C ARG A 135 -23.66 -9.82 4.16
N ASP A 136 -23.84 -9.63 5.48
CA ASP A 136 -23.46 -8.38 6.15
C ASP A 136 -21.94 -8.17 6.16
N ALA A 137 -21.16 -9.25 6.27
CA ALA A 137 -19.70 -9.21 6.17
C ALA A 137 -19.23 -8.87 4.76
N GLU A 138 -19.82 -9.45 3.72
CA GLU A 138 -19.54 -9.09 2.32
C GLU A 138 -19.86 -7.62 2.04
N ASN A 139 -21.03 -7.14 2.46
CA ASN A 139 -21.41 -5.73 2.33
C ASN A 139 -20.44 -4.79 3.08
N SER A 140 -19.87 -5.25 4.20
CA SER A 140 -18.87 -4.49 4.95
C SER A 140 -17.52 -4.49 4.23
N LEU A 141 -17.11 -5.61 3.66
CA LEU A 141 -15.92 -5.72 2.83
C LEU A 141 -15.96 -4.75 1.65
N ASP A 142 -17.08 -4.64 0.96
CA ASP A 142 -17.24 -3.70 -0.17
C ASP A 142 -17.04 -2.24 0.28
N LYS A 143 -17.69 -1.84 1.37
CA LYS A 143 -17.58 -0.47 1.92
C LYS A 143 -16.17 -0.15 2.41
N ILE A 144 -15.53 -1.10 3.09
CA ILE A 144 -14.15 -0.96 3.58
C ILE A 144 -13.19 -0.89 2.40
N THR A 145 -13.38 -1.71 1.37
CA THR A 145 -12.55 -1.70 0.16
C THR A 145 -12.65 -0.36 -0.58
N LEU A 146 -13.84 0.22 -0.70
CA LEU A 146 -14.02 1.56 -1.27
C LEU A 146 -13.28 2.63 -0.46
N SER A 147 -13.37 2.55 0.87
CA SER A 147 -12.74 3.50 1.79
C SER A 147 -11.20 3.37 1.76
N LEU A 148 -10.69 2.15 1.69
CA LEU A 148 -9.27 1.84 1.51
C LEU A 148 -8.74 2.40 0.19
N ARG A 149 -9.45 2.21 -0.92
CA ARG A 149 -9.04 2.75 -2.23
C ARG A 149 -9.00 4.28 -2.23
N SER A 150 -9.97 4.94 -1.61
CA SER A 150 -9.93 6.40 -1.40
C SER A 150 -8.69 6.81 -0.59
N ALA A 151 -8.41 6.12 0.53
CA ALA A 151 -7.24 6.42 1.36
C ALA A 151 -5.92 6.22 0.61
N LEU A 152 -5.83 5.18 -0.22
CA LEU A 152 -4.68 4.93 -1.08
C LEU A 152 -4.47 6.06 -2.09
N GLN A 153 -5.53 6.46 -2.81
CA GLN A 153 -5.48 7.52 -3.82
C GLN A 153 -5.10 8.88 -3.22
N GLU A 154 -5.50 9.17 -1.98
CA GLU A 154 -5.12 10.40 -1.28
C GLU A 154 -3.69 10.36 -0.71
N THR A 155 -3.18 9.15 -0.41
CA THR A 155 -1.86 8.95 0.19
C THR A 155 -0.75 8.91 -0.85
N PHE A 156 -0.93 8.14 -1.91
CA PHE A 156 0.06 7.94 -2.98
C PHE A 156 -0.29 8.78 -4.21
N THR A 157 0.01 10.08 -4.13
CA THR A 157 -0.40 11.09 -5.11
C THR A 157 0.73 11.63 -5.99
N THR A 158 1.98 11.36 -5.64
CA THR A 158 3.15 12.02 -6.24
C THR A 158 4.08 10.98 -6.87
N LEU A 159 4.22 11.06 -8.19
CA LEU A 159 5.22 10.28 -8.94
C LEU A 159 6.48 11.14 -9.14
N VAL A 160 7.60 10.66 -8.61
CA VAL A 160 8.93 11.27 -8.75
C VAL A 160 9.70 10.44 -9.76
N TYR A 161 10.20 11.06 -10.82
CA TYR A 161 10.97 10.39 -11.85
C TYR A 161 12.14 11.26 -12.31
N PRO A 162 13.23 10.66 -12.80
CA PRO A 162 14.36 11.37 -13.37
C PRO A 162 13.87 12.18 -14.59
N SER A 163 13.76 13.49 -14.43
CA SER A 163 13.49 14.41 -15.55
C SER A 163 14.81 15.03 -16.02
N ARG A 164 14.87 15.35 -17.32
CA ARG A 164 16.08 15.86 -17.97
C ARG A 164 16.48 17.28 -17.54
N ASN A 165 15.72 17.94 -16.67
CA ASN A 165 15.88 19.36 -16.37
C ASN A 165 16.46 19.58 -14.97
N ASN A 166 17.79 19.70 -14.93
CA ASN A 166 18.49 20.55 -13.97
C ASN A 166 19.43 21.46 -14.78
N THR A 167 18.87 22.56 -15.30
CA THR A 167 19.60 23.78 -15.66
C THR A 167 19.14 24.88 -14.73
#